data_AF-A0A1A6HNY3-F1
#
_entry.id   AF-A0A1A6HNY3-F1
#
_cell.length_a   1.000
_cell.length_b   1.000
_cell.length_c   1.000
_cell.angle_alpha   90.00
_cell.angle_beta   90.00
_cell.angle_gamma   90.00
#
_symmetry.space_group_name_H-M   'P 1'
#
loop_
_entity.id
_entity.type
_entity.pdbx_description
1 polymer ?
#
loop_
_entity_poly.entity_id
_entity_poly.type
_entity_poly.pdbx_seq_one_letter_code
_entity_poly.pdbx_strand_id
1 'polypeptide(L)'
;SSGRQLSEVFIQLPSRKELPEYYELIRKPVDFKKIKERIRNHKYRSLNDLEKDVMLLCQNAQTFNLEGSLIYEDSIVLQSVFTSVRQKIEKEDDSEGEESEEEEEGEEEGSESESRSVKVKIKLGRKEKAQDRLKGGRRRPSRGSRAKPVVSDDDSEEEQE
;
A
#
# COMPACT_ATOMS: atom_id res chain seq x y z
N SER A 1 -7.27 16.46 21.37
CA SER A 1 -7.09 15.14 20.72
C SER A 1 -5.84 14.51 21.31
N SER A 2 -5.88 13.24 21.76
CA SER A 2 -4.79 12.63 22.54
C SER A 2 -3.55 12.23 21.71
N GLY A 3 -3.48 12.60 20.42
CA GLY A 3 -2.31 12.33 19.55
C GLY A 3 -2.01 10.83 19.31
N ARG A 4 -2.89 9.93 19.76
CA ARG A 4 -2.68 8.48 19.68
C ARG A 4 -2.87 8.00 18.25
N GLN A 5 -1.94 7.17 17.77
CA GLN A 5 -2.01 6.56 16.45
C GLN A 5 -2.90 5.31 16.50
N LEU A 6 -4.08 5.37 15.87
CA LEU A 6 -5.04 4.26 15.85
C LEU A 6 -4.45 2.99 15.24
N SER A 7 -3.60 3.14 14.22
CA SER A 7 -3.09 2.01 13.43
C SER A 7 -2.01 1.19 14.15
N GLU A 8 -1.45 1.65 15.27
CA GLU A 8 -0.24 1.09 15.89
C GLU A 8 -0.38 -0.41 16.20
N VAL A 9 -1.49 -0.81 16.82
CA VAL A 9 -1.77 -2.20 17.19
C VAL A 9 -2.05 -3.12 15.99
N PHE A 10 -2.33 -2.55 14.82
CA PHE A 10 -2.64 -3.27 13.59
C PHE A 10 -1.42 -3.43 12.67
N ILE A 11 -0.27 -2.85 13.04
CA ILE A 11 0.94 -2.90 12.21
C ILE A 11 1.49 -4.32 12.08
N GLN A 12 1.56 -5.04 13.19
CA GLN A 12 2.12 -6.39 13.23
C GLN A 12 1.40 -7.23 14.29
N LEU A 13 0.91 -8.40 13.88
CA LEU A 13 0.30 -9.34 14.82
C LEU A 13 1.35 -9.94 15.77
N PRO A 14 0.98 -10.28 17.01
CA PRO A 14 1.79 -11.14 17.88
C PRO A 14 2.10 -12.45 17.18
N SER A 15 3.27 -13.04 17.44
CA SER A 15 3.60 -14.34 16.85
C SER A 15 2.72 -15.46 17.40
N ARG A 16 2.62 -16.58 16.66
CA ARG A 16 1.90 -17.79 17.11
C ARG A 16 2.37 -18.37 18.44
N LYS A 17 3.62 -18.08 18.82
CA LYS A 17 4.18 -18.51 20.12
C LYS A 17 3.75 -17.59 21.26
N GLU A 18 3.57 -16.30 20.98
CA GLU A 18 3.20 -15.29 21.96
C GLU A 18 1.70 -15.29 22.24
N LEU A 19 0.87 -15.57 21.22
CA LEU A 19 -0.59 -15.54 21.33
C LEU A 19 -1.24 -16.67 20.50
N PRO A 20 -1.05 -17.95 20.88
CA PRO A 20 -1.56 -19.10 20.12
C PRO A 20 -3.08 -19.07 19.93
N GLU A 21 -3.85 -18.67 20.94
CA GLU A 21 -5.32 -18.61 20.95
C GLU A 21 -5.89 -17.71 19.86
N TYR A 22 -5.18 -16.63 19.50
CA TYR A 22 -5.57 -15.78 18.39
C TYR A 22 -5.59 -16.56 17.08
N TYR A 23 -4.62 -17.42 16.88
CA TYR A 23 -4.47 -18.19 15.64
C TYR A 23 -5.31 -19.46 15.59
N GLU A 24 -5.86 -19.89 16.72
CA GLU A 24 -6.88 -20.94 16.78
C GLU A 24 -8.25 -20.39 16.37
N LEU A 25 -8.59 -19.19 16.85
CA LEU A 25 -9.86 -18.53 16.54
C LEU A 25 -9.86 -17.89 15.14
N ILE A 26 -8.82 -17.11 14.83
CA ILE A 26 -8.73 -16.31 13.60
C ILE A 26 -8.15 -17.13 12.45
N ARG A 27 -9.03 -17.51 11.52
CA ARG A 27 -8.71 -18.40 10.39
C ARG A 27 -7.79 -17.77 9.35
N LYS A 28 -7.89 -16.46 9.13
CA LYS A 28 -7.10 -15.73 8.11
C LYS A 28 -6.40 -14.51 8.72
N PRO A 29 -5.31 -14.71 9.48
CA PRO A 29 -4.56 -13.60 10.07
C PRO A 29 -3.95 -12.67 9.01
N VAL A 30 -4.11 -11.38 9.21
CA VAL A 30 -3.55 -10.31 8.38
C VAL A 30 -3.25 -9.09 9.25
N ASP A 31 -2.15 -8.39 8.92
CA ASP A 31 -1.73 -7.12 9.52
C ASP A 31 -1.31 -6.13 8.44
N PHE A 32 -1.08 -4.88 8.81
CA PHE A 32 -0.65 -3.86 7.84
C PHE A 32 0.73 -4.14 7.26
N LYS A 33 1.62 -4.83 7.98
CA LYS A 33 2.92 -5.25 7.43
C LYS A 33 2.73 -6.19 6.23
N LYS A 34 1.82 -7.17 6.34
CA LYS A 34 1.49 -8.11 5.27
C LYS A 34 0.73 -7.44 4.12
N ILE A 35 -0.19 -6.53 4.41
CA ILE A 35 -0.89 -5.75 3.38
C ILE A 35 0.13 -4.89 2.60
N LYS A 36 1.02 -4.18 3.29
CA LYS A 36 2.10 -3.38 2.68
C LYS A 36 3.02 -4.23 1.81
N GLU A 37 3.37 -5.43 2.25
CA GLU A 37 4.15 -6.37 1.45
C GLU A 37 3.40 -6.82 0.19
N ARG A 38 2.10 -7.12 0.30
CA ARG A 38 1.25 -7.48 -0.85
C ARG A 38 1.14 -6.34 -1.87
N ILE A 39 1.06 -5.09 -1.42
CA ILE A 39 1.12 -3.91 -2.30
C ILE A 39 2.44 -3.88 -3.06
N ARG A 40 3.58 -3.93 -2.35
CA ARG A 40 4.93 -3.88 -2.97
C ARG A 40 5.16 -5.01 -3.97
N ASN A 41 4.57 -6.17 -3.72
CA ASN A 41 4.71 -7.36 -4.56
C ASN A 41 3.62 -7.44 -5.66
N HIS A 42 2.88 -6.35 -5.91
CA HIS A 42 1.81 -6.25 -6.91
C HIS A 42 0.78 -7.39 -6.83
N LYS A 43 0.38 -7.76 -5.60
CA LYS A 43 -0.58 -8.86 -5.36
C LYS A 43 -2.04 -8.43 -5.45
N TYR A 44 -2.31 -7.13 -5.37
CA TYR A 44 -3.65 -6.58 -5.60
C TYR A 44 -3.78 -6.13 -7.05
N ARG A 45 -4.85 -6.56 -7.72
CA ARG A 45 -5.15 -6.16 -9.11
C ARG A 45 -6.08 -4.95 -9.17
N SER A 46 -6.75 -4.67 -8.06
CA SER A 46 -7.72 -3.59 -7.93
C SER A 46 -7.74 -3.04 -6.49
N LEU A 47 -8.31 -1.85 -6.31
CA LEU A 47 -8.62 -1.30 -4.98
C LEU A 47 -9.56 -2.21 -4.18
N ASN A 48 -10.44 -2.93 -4.88
CA ASN A 48 -11.33 -3.93 -4.27
C ASN A 48 -10.56 -5.08 -3.60
N ASP A 49 -9.43 -5.50 -4.17
CA ASP A 49 -8.62 -6.56 -3.55
C ASP A 49 -7.90 -6.07 -2.29
N LEU A 50 -7.45 -4.81 -2.29
CA LEU A 50 -6.87 -4.16 -1.11
C LEU A 50 -7.94 -4.00 -0.02
N GLU A 51 -9.13 -3.51 -0.37
CA GLU A 51 -10.23 -3.34 0.58
C GLU A 51 -10.59 -4.65 1.27
N LYS A 52 -10.68 -5.77 0.54
CA LYS A 52 -10.97 -7.07 1.15
C LYS A 52 -10.02 -7.41 2.29
N ASP A 53 -8.73 -7.12 2.15
CA ASP A 53 -7.75 -7.38 3.21
C ASP A 53 -7.82 -6.37 4.36
N VAL A 54 -8.13 -5.09 4.07
CA VAL A 54 -8.34 -4.08 5.13
C VAL A 54 -9.60 -4.39 5.94
N MET A 55 -10.69 -4.76 5.27
CA MET A 55 -11.94 -5.19 5.92
C MET A 55 -11.72 -6.47 6.73
N LEU A 56 -10.96 -7.42 6.20
CA LEU A 56 -10.58 -8.63 6.93
C LEU A 56 -9.74 -8.31 8.18
N LEU A 57 -8.81 -7.35 8.10
CA LEU A 57 -8.03 -6.90 9.25
C LEU A 57 -8.93 -6.35 10.36
N CYS A 58 -9.88 -5.46 10.01
CA CYS A 58 -10.85 -4.94 10.97
C CYS A 58 -11.77 -6.03 11.53
N GLN A 59 -12.30 -6.92 10.68
CA GLN A 59 -13.17 -8.01 11.10
C GLN A 59 -12.47 -8.97 12.06
N ASN A 60 -11.21 -9.32 11.79
CA ASN A 60 -10.41 -10.16 12.69
C ASN A 60 -10.24 -9.50 14.06
N ALA A 61 -9.98 -8.19 14.09
CA ALA A 61 -9.88 -7.44 15.33
C ALA A 61 -11.20 -7.44 16.10
N GLN A 62 -12.33 -7.23 15.42
CA GLN A 62 -13.67 -7.25 16.02
C GLN A 62 -14.10 -8.63 16.49
N THR A 63 -13.61 -9.68 15.84
CA THR A 63 -13.91 -11.08 16.21
C THR A 63 -13.15 -11.52 17.46
N PHE A 64 -11.88 -11.10 17.57
CA PHE A 64 -11.03 -11.53 18.68
C PHE A 64 -11.19 -10.64 19.93
N ASN A 65 -11.38 -9.33 19.74
CA ASN A 65 -11.45 -8.38 20.84
C ASN A 65 -12.91 -8.13 21.25
N LEU A 66 -13.12 -7.89 22.53
CA LEU A 66 -14.44 -7.59 23.07
C LEU A 66 -14.96 -6.25 22.54
N GLU A 67 -16.26 -6.19 22.26
CA GLU A 67 -16.96 -4.94 21.91
C GLU A 67 -16.77 -3.88 23.00
N GLY A 68 -16.55 -2.62 22.61
CA GLY A 68 -16.21 -1.53 23.52
C GLY A 68 -14.74 -1.49 23.98
N SER A 69 -13.93 -2.51 23.66
CA SER A 69 -12.48 -2.43 23.90
C SER A 69 -11.82 -1.44 22.93
N LEU A 70 -10.68 -0.87 23.34
CA LEU A 70 -9.99 0.15 22.53
C LEU A 70 -9.66 -0.35 21.11
N ILE A 71 -9.18 -1.59 20.99
CA ILE A 71 -8.82 -2.19 19.68
C ILE A 71 -10.07 -2.43 18.82
N TYR A 72 -11.17 -2.82 19.44
CA TYR A 72 -12.45 -2.99 18.75
C TYR A 72 -12.94 -1.64 18.19
N GLU A 73 -13.00 -0.61 19.03
CA GLU A 73 -13.43 0.73 18.60
C GLU A 73 -12.50 1.32 17.53
N ASP A 74 -11.18 1.16 17.70
CA ASP A 74 -10.20 1.62 16.71
C ASP A 74 -10.40 0.95 15.35
N SER A 75 -10.78 -0.33 15.32
CA SER A 75 -11.02 -1.05 14.08
C SER A 75 -12.24 -0.50 13.31
N ILE A 76 -13.26 -0.01 14.02
CA ILE A 76 -14.46 0.61 13.43
C ILE A 76 -14.09 1.96 12.83
N VAL A 77 -13.34 2.78 13.57
CA VAL A 77 -12.86 4.07 13.08
C VAL A 77 -11.96 3.88 11.86
N LEU A 78 -11.05 2.90 11.91
CA LEU A 78 -10.15 2.57 10.81
C LEU A 78 -10.91 2.13 9.55
N GLN A 79 -11.95 1.31 9.72
CA GLN A 79 -12.84 0.90 8.63
C GLN A 79 -13.54 2.13 8.00
N SER A 80 -14.11 3.01 8.83
CA SER A 80 -14.77 4.23 8.36
C SER A 80 -13.82 5.17 7.61
N VAL A 81 -12.60 5.35 8.11
CA VAL A 81 -11.56 6.15 7.45
C VAL A 81 -11.21 5.56 6.09
N PHE A 82 -11.00 4.24 6.02
CA PHE A 82 -10.68 3.58 4.75
C PHE A 82 -11.80 3.75 3.72
N THR A 83 -13.05 3.47 4.10
CA THR A 83 -14.22 3.63 3.20
C THR A 83 -14.36 5.07 2.72
N SER A 84 -14.16 6.04 3.62
CA SER A 84 -14.24 7.47 3.28
C SER A 84 -13.14 7.89 2.30
N VAL A 85 -11.90 7.41 2.49
CA VAL A 85 -10.79 7.68 1.57
C VAL A 85 -11.04 7.05 0.21
N ARG A 86 -11.52 5.80 0.18
CA ARG A 86 -11.84 5.11 -1.07
C ARG A 86 -12.90 5.85 -1.88
N GLN A 87 -13.99 6.27 -1.24
CA GLN A 87 -15.07 7.01 -1.90
C GLN A 87 -14.59 8.35 -2.48
N LYS A 88 -13.59 8.99 -1.85
CA LYS A 88 -13.00 10.22 -2.40
C LYS A 88 -12.19 9.94 -3.66
N ILE A 89 -11.38 8.89 -3.64
CA ILE A 89 -10.59 8.47 -4.81
C ILE A 89 -11.50 8.13 -5.99
N GLU A 90 -12.59 7.39 -5.75
CA GLU A 90 -13.55 7.02 -6.81
C GLU A 90 -14.22 8.28 -7.43
N LYS A 91 -14.56 9.29 -6.62
CA LYS A 91 -15.15 10.54 -7.12
C LYS A 91 -14.16 11.43 -7.89
N GLU A 92 -12.90 11.44 -7.49
CA GLU A 92 -11.86 12.21 -8.17
C GLU A 92 -11.58 11.62 -9.56
N ASP A 93 -11.55 10.30 -9.68
CA ASP A 93 -11.36 9.58 -10.96
C ASP A 93 -12.50 9.88 -11.97
N ASP A 94 -13.74 10.01 -11.47
CA ASP A 94 -14.91 10.36 -12.30
C ASP A 94 -14.87 11.84 -12.78
N SER A 95 -14.27 12.75 -11.99
CA SER A 95 -14.24 14.19 -12.32
C SER A 95 -13.15 14.59 -13.31
N GLU A 96 -12.07 13.81 -13.45
CA GLU A 96 -11.03 14.05 -14.46
C GLU A 96 -11.45 13.63 -15.89
N GLY A 97 -12.66 13.08 -16.06
CA GLY A 97 -13.24 12.68 -17.35
C GLY A 97 -14.12 13.72 -18.04
N GLU A 98 -14.37 14.89 -17.42
CA GLU A 98 -15.28 15.94 -17.93
C GLU A 98 -14.56 17.25 -18.33
N GLU A 99 -13.25 17.23 -18.60
CA GLU A 99 -12.54 18.38 -19.20
C GLU A 99 -12.20 18.10 -20.68
N SER A 100 -13.20 17.90 -21.53
CA SER A 100 -13.03 18.01 -22.98
C SER A 100 -14.38 18.12 -23.68
N GLU A 101 -14.97 19.32 -23.72
CA GLU A 101 -15.92 19.78 -24.75
C GLU A 101 -16.28 21.26 -24.46
N GLU A 102 -15.30 22.16 -24.58
CA GLU A 102 -15.60 23.53 -25.02
C GLU A 102 -15.30 23.55 -26.53
N GLU A 103 -16.35 23.31 -27.32
CA GLU A 103 -16.32 23.54 -28.76
C GLU A 103 -16.13 25.04 -29.03
N GLU A 104 -15.03 25.39 -29.71
CA GLU A 104 -14.92 26.66 -30.42
C GLU A 104 -15.96 26.68 -31.55
N GLU A 105 -16.96 27.56 -31.46
CA GLU A 105 -17.52 28.21 -32.65
C GLU A 105 -17.32 29.72 -32.54
N GLY A 106 -16.47 30.23 -33.44
CA GLY A 106 -16.21 31.66 -33.58
C GLY A 106 -17.25 32.35 -34.44
N GLU A 107 -17.56 33.60 -34.08
CA GLU A 107 -17.95 34.63 -35.04
C GLU A 107 -17.14 35.89 -34.75
N GLU A 108 -16.33 36.31 -35.72
CA GLU A 108 -15.60 37.58 -35.71
C GLU A 108 -16.53 38.74 -36.06
N GLU A 109 -16.32 39.91 -35.44
CA GLU A 109 -16.48 41.23 -36.07
C GLU A 109 -15.80 42.32 -35.21
N GLY A 110 -14.74 42.92 -35.76
CA GLY A 110 -14.46 44.36 -35.67
C GLY A 110 -13.78 44.94 -34.42
N SER A 111 -12.52 45.37 -34.58
CA SER A 111 -12.09 46.78 -34.41
C SER A 111 -10.69 46.92 -33.79
N GLU A 112 -9.83 47.69 -34.48
CA GLU A 112 -8.42 47.92 -34.22
C GLU A 112 -8.14 48.78 -32.98
N SER A 113 -7.19 48.37 -32.11
CA SER A 113 -6.17 49.29 -31.59
C SER A 113 -5.10 48.64 -30.70
N GLU A 114 -3.87 49.02 -31.03
CA GLU A 114 -2.67 49.19 -30.19
C GLU A 114 -2.00 47.98 -29.54
N SER A 115 -0.98 47.49 -30.26
CA SER A 115 0.06 46.60 -29.77
C SER A 115 0.90 47.22 -28.65
N ARG A 116 0.89 46.61 -27.46
CA ARG A 116 1.99 46.75 -26.47
C ARG A 116 2.44 45.38 -25.96
N SER A 117 3.36 44.77 -26.70
CA SER A 117 4.05 43.55 -26.29
C SER A 117 5.01 43.84 -25.13
N VAL A 118 4.74 43.29 -23.94
CA VAL A 118 5.67 43.28 -22.80
C VAL A 118 6.67 42.12 -22.92
N LYS A 119 7.94 42.44 -23.15
CA LYS A 119 9.06 41.47 -23.22
C LYS A 119 9.50 41.06 -21.81
N VAL A 120 9.25 39.80 -21.44
CA VAL A 120 9.85 39.18 -20.24
C VAL A 120 11.21 38.58 -20.60
N LYS A 121 12.29 39.02 -19.93
CA LYS A 121 13.65 38.49 -20.11
C LYS A 121 13.90 37.36 -19.12
N ILE A 122 13.86 36.12 -19.59
CA ILE A 122 14.31 34.95 -18.83
C ILE A 122 15.83 34.82 -18.98
N LYS A 123 16.57 34.89 -17.87
CA LYS A 123 18.03 34.65 -17.84
C LYS A 123 18.29 33.21 -17.36
N LEU A 124 18.50 32.30 -18.30
CA LEU A 124 19.07 30.98 -18.00
C LEU A 124 20.55 31.14 -17.60
N GLY A 125 20.86 30.80 -16.35
CA GLY A 125 22.23 30.67 -15.86
C GLY A 125 22.78 29.28 -16.16
N ARG A 126 23.65 29.17 -17.15
CA ARG A 126 24.51 28.00 -17.40
C ARG A 126 25.80 28.12 -16.59
N LYS A 127 26.18 27.08 -15.85
CA LYS A 127 27.58 26.73 -15.55
C LYS A 127 27.76 25.21 -15.40
N GLU A 128 28.38 24.60 -16.41
CA GLU A 128 29.27 23.43 -16.32
C GLU A 128 30.63 23.91 -15.74
N LYS A 129 31.58 23.14 -15.20
CA LYS A 129 31.85 21.71 -15.11
C LYS A 129 32.99 21.45 -14.09
N ALA A 130 33.28 20.15 -13.89
CA ALA A 130 34.56 19.54 -13.47
C ALA A 130 34.83 19.51 -11.96
N GLN A 131 35.46 18.49 -11.35
CA GLN A 131 36.03 17.18 -11.69
C GLN A 131 36.57 16.69 -10.31
N ASP A 132 36.42 15.43 -9.89
CA ASP A 132 37.57 14.61 -9.47
C ASP A 132 37.18 13.14 -9.18
N ARG A 133 38.20 12.33 -8.95
CA ARG A 133 38.42 10.96 -9.44
C ARG A 133 38.14 9.85 -8.42
N LEU A 134 37.71 8.71 -8.96
CA LEU A 134 38.30 7.35 -8.85
C LEU A 134 38.75 6.79 -7.47
N LYS A 135 38.09 5.71 -7.03
CA LYS A 135 38.65 4.36 -6.67
C LYS A 135 37.59 3.58 -5.86
N GLY A 136 37.08 2.45 -6.35
CA GLY A 136 37.65 1.10 -6.11
C GLY A 136 36.95 0.45 -4.89
N GLY A 137 36.48 -0.79 -4.87
CA GLY A 137 36.43 -1.86 -5.84
C GLY A 137 35.73 -3.09 -5.24
N ARG A 138 35.72 -4.16 -6.06
CA ARG A 138 35.60 -5.59 -5.70
C ARG A 138 34.28 -6.13 -5.10
N ARG A 139 33.52 -6.72 -6.03
CA ARG A 139 32.88 -8.04 -5.97
C ARG A 139 33.51 -9.02 -4.96
N ARG A 140 32.66 -9.72 -4.19
CA ARG A 140 32.80 -11.15 -3.88
C ARG A 140 31.40 -11.80 -3.83
N PRO A 141 31.14 -12.85 -4.62
CA PRO A 141 30.09 -13.83 -4.33
C PRO A 141 30.71 -15.09 -3.70
N SER A 142 30.03 -15.70 -2.74
CA SER A 142 30.34 -17.02 -2.19
C SER A 142 29.01 -17.65 -1.77
N ARG A 143 28.41 -18.55 -2.56
CA ARG A 143 28.60 -20.02 -2.58
C ARG A 143 28.38 -20.69 -1.22
N GLY A 144 27.49 -21.70 -1.22
CA GLY A 144 27.30 -22.68 -0.14
C GLY A 144 25.82 -23.05 0.07
N SER A 145 25.11 -23.62 -0.91
CA SER A 145 24.85 -25.06 -1.06
C SER A 145 24.61 -25.87 0.24
N ARG A 146 23.37 -26.35 0.35
CA ARG A 146 22.93 -27.69 0.79
C ARG A 146 22.69 -27.91 2.30
N ALA A 147 21.42 -28.18 2.61
CA ALA A 147 21.03 -29.18 3.61
C ALA A 147 19.74 -29.87 3.14
N LYS A 148 19.83 -31.17 2.82
CA LYS A 148 18.72 -32.13 2.89
C LYS A 148 19.07 -33.06 4.05
N PRO A 149 18.11 -33.37 4.93
CA PRO A 149 18.02 -34.70 5.49
C PRO A 149 16.61 -35.23 5.22
N VAL A 150 16.49 -36.18 4.29
CA VAL A 150 15.37 -37.13 4.29
C VAL A 150 15.99 -38.43 4.76
N VAL A 151 15.86 -38.68 6.05
CA VAL A 151 16.13 -40.00 6.64
C VAL A 151 14.89 -40.84 6.40
N SER A 152 15.17 -42.07 5.97
CA SER A 152 14.25 -43.13 5.61
C SER A 152 13.71 -43.85 6.85
N ASP A 153 12.74 -44.72 6.57
CA ASP A 153 12.22 -45.80 7.41
C ASP A 153 11.28 -45.36 8.54
N ASP A 154 9.98 -45.52 8.26
CA ASP A 154 9.08 -46.04 9.28
C ASP A 154 8.16 -47.08 8.64
N ASP A 155 8.32 -48.26 9.21
CA ASP A 155 7.72 -49.57 8.97
C ASP A 155 6.38 -49.60 9.72
N SER A 156 5.30 -50.03 9.08
CA SER A 156 4.06 -50.41 9.78
C SER A 156 3.20 -51.30 8.89
N GLU A 157 3.56 -52.57 8.97
CA GLU A 157 2.72 -53.76 9.19
C GLU A 157 1.24 -53.79 8.77
N GLU A 158 0.92 -54.93 8.16
CA GLU A 158 -0.36 -55.61 8.15
C GLU A 158 -1.15 -55.48 9.46
N GLU A 159 -2.47 -55.32 9.36
CA GLU A 159 -3.35 -56.31 10.00
C GLU A 159 -4.67 -56.44 9.25
N GLN A 160 -5.03 -57.71 9.03
CA GLN A 160 -6.29 -58.19 8.50
C GLN A 160 -7.30 -58.33 9.65
N GLU A 161 -8.52 -57.85 9.43
CA GLU A 161 -9.84 -58.51 9.65
C GLU A 161 -10.96 -57.47 9.76
#